data_AF-A0AAW8KNF8-F1
#
_entry.id   AF-A0AAW8KNF8-F1
#
_cell.length_a   1.000
_cell.length_b   1.000
_cell.length_c   1.000
_cell.angle_alpha   90.00
_cell.angle_beta   90.00
_cell.angle_gamma   90.00
#
_symmetry.space_group_name_H-M   'P 1'
#
loop_
_entity.id
_entity.type
_entity.pdbx_description
1 polymer ?
#
loop_
_entity_poly.entity_id
_entity_poly.type
_entity_poly.pdbx_seq_one_letter_code
_entity_poly.pdbx_strand_id
1 'polypeptide(L)'
;QFADSLRALSRTRTITTVGLLLAIQMVLASYGVIELSDSMKVSLAHLALAPTAILFGPVAAGLQGGLSDLLGFLLKPTGPYFPGFTLSAALLGVVYG
;
A
#
# COMPACT_ATOMS: atom_id res chain seq x y z
N GLN A 1 -14.34 8.36 11.66
CA GLN A 1 -13.17 8.03 10.80
C GLN A 1 -12.88 6.53 10.75
N PHE A 2 -12.36 5.87 11.79
CA PHE A 2 -12.10 4.40 11.73
C PHE A 2 -13.36 3.55 11.50
N ALA A 3 -14.47 3.87 12.17
CA ALA A 3 -15.75 3.16 11.98
C ALA A 3 -16.38 3.41 10.59
N ASP A 4 -16.11 4.57 9.98
CA ASP A 4 -16.60 4.91 8.64
C ASP A 4 -15.78 4.21 7.56
N SER A 5 -14.45 4.07 7.74
CA SER A 5 -13.58 3.25 6.88
C SER A 5 -13.95 1.77 6.90
N LEU A 6 -14.28 1.22 8.08
CA LEU A 6 -14.78 -0.16 8.18
C LEU A 6 -16.11 -0.33 7.45
N ARG A 7 -17.00 0.65 7.54
CA ARG A 7 -18.28 0.65 6.84
C ARG A 7 -18.11 0.82 5.32
N ALA A 8 -17.10 1.59 4.90
CA ALA A 8 -16.73 1.74 3.50
C ALA A 8 -16.19 0.43 2.90
N LEU A 9 -15.38 -0.33 3.64
CA LEU A 9 -14.88 -1.65 3.23
C LEU A 9 -15.98 -2.70 3.04
N SER A 10 -17.13 -2.56 3.70
CA SER A 10 -18.28 -3.47 3.50
C SER A 10 -18.92 -3.34 2.12
N ARG A 11 -18.60 -2.30 1.34
CA ARG A 11 -19.18 -2.05 0.03
C ARG A 11 -18.30 -2.63 -1.06
N THR A 12 -18.86 -3.48 -1.92
CA THR A 12 -18.14 -4.16 -3.02
C THR A 12 -17.42 -3.18 -3.96
N ARG A 13 -18.01 -2.00 -4.18
CA ARG A 13 -17.41 -0.91 -4.98
C ARG A 13 -16.12 -0.35 -4.35
N THR A 14 -16.07 -0.29 -3.02
CA THR A 14 -14.89 0.19 -2.30
C THR A 14 -13.75 -0.81 -2.43
N ILE A 15 -14.02 -2.10 -2.20
CA ILE A 15 -13.02 -3.16 -2.30
C ILE A 15 -12.41 -3.21 -3.71
N THR A 16 -13.25 -3.12 -4.75
CA THR A 16 -12.77 -3.09 -6.15
C THR A 16 -11.94 -1.85 -6.47
N THR A 17 -12.30 -0.68 -5.93
CA THR A 17 -11.52 0.54 -6.15
C THR A 17 -10.18 0.51 -5.40
N VAL A 18 -10.16 0.03 -4.16
CA VAL A 18 -8.93 -0.17 -3.37
C VAL A 18 -8.01 -1.20 -4.05
N GLY A 19 -8.58 -2.28 -4.59
CA GLY A 19 -7.82 -3.28 -5.36
C GLY A 19 -7.22 -2.72 -6.65
N LEU A 20 -7.93 -1.83 -7.35
CA LEU A 20 -7.40 -1.14 -8.53
C LEU A 20 -6.24 -0.20 -8.15
N LEU A 21 -6.39 0.56 -7.06
CA LEU A 21 -5.33 1.44 -6.55
C LEU A 21 -4.10 0.66 -6.07
N LEU A 22 -4.30 -0.50 -5.46
CA LEU A 22 -3.23 -1.45 -5.12
C LEU A 22 -2.49 -1.94 -6.37
N ALA A 23 -3.21 -2.29 -7.44
CA ALA A 23 -2.59 -2.70 -8.70
C ALA A 23 -1.75 -1.57 -9.31
N ILE A 24 -2.26 -0.33 -9.28
CA ILE A 24 -1.52 0.87 -9.72
C ILE A 24 -0.28 1.08 -8.83
N GLN A 25 -0.42 0.95 -7.51
CA GLN A 25 0.71 1.02 -6.57
C GLN A 25 1.79 0.00 -6.94
N MET A 26 1.41 -1.22 -7.29
CA MET A 26 2.34 -2.27 -7.71
C MET A 26 3.13 -1.93 -8.96
N VAL A 27 2.46 -1.37 -9.97
CA VAL A 27 3.11 -0.92 -11.20
C VAL A 27 4.07 0.23 -10.88
N LEU A 28 3.64 1.21 -10.08
CA LEU A 28 4.49 2.32 -9.66
C LEU A 28 5.66 1.86 -8.78
N ALA A 29 5.46 0.85 -7.93
CA ALA A 29 6.51 0.24 -7.13
C ALA A 29 7.52 -0.53 -7.98
N SER A 30 7.11 -1.00 -9.15
CA SER A 30 7.97 -1.78 -10.07
C SER A 30 8.76 -0.90 -11.04
N TYR A 31 8.15 0.19 -11.53
CA TYR A 31 8.73 1.05 -12.58
C TYR A 31 9.13 2.45 -12.09
N GLY A 32 8.53 2.93 -11.00
CA GLY A 32 8.72 4.26 -10.43
C GLY A 32 9.68 4.29 -9.24
N VAL A 33 10.67 3.41 -9.24
CA VAL A 33 11.76 3.46 -8.26
C VAL A 33 12.88 4.30 -8.86
N ILE A 34 13.03 5.52 -8.34
CA ILE A 34 14.18 6.35 -8.69
C ILE A 34 15.28 6.00 -7.68
N GLU A 35 16.23 5.18 -8.11
CA GLU A 35 17.42 4.85 -7.33
C GLU A 35 18.39 6.03 -7.41
N LEU A 36 18.36 6.93 -6.43
CA LEU A 36 19.26 8.09 -6.38
C LEU A 36 20.66 7.73 -5.84
N SER A 37 20.82 6.65 -5.05
CA SER A 37 22.12 6.14 -4.57
C SER A 37 22.00 4.79 -3.84
N ASP A 38 23.11 4.10 -3.61
CA ASP A 38 23.32 2.72 -3.08
C ASP A 38 22.70 2.40 -1.70
N SER A 39 21.94 3.34 -1.11
CA SER A 39 21.20 3.15 0.16
C SER A 39 19.85 3.88 0.21
N MET A 40 19.45 4.61 -0.83
CA MET A 40 18.23 5.41 -0.83
C MET A 40 17.41 5.12 -2.08
N LYS A 41 16.36 4.32 -1.90
CA LYS A 41 15.35 4.04 -2.91
C LYS A 41 14.09 4.84 -2.59
N VAL A 42 13.76 5.82 -3.42
CA VAL A 42 12.49 6.54 -3.31
C VAL A 42 11.49 5.88 -4.25
N SER A 43 10.49 5.21 -3.69
CA SER A 43 9.43 4.59 -4.47
C SER A 43 8.25 5.54 -4.63
N LEU A 44 7.82 5.74 -5.88
CA LEU A 44 6.61 6.48 -6.22
C LEU A 44 5.32 5.73 -5.82
N ALA A 45 5.43 4.51 -5.28
CA ALA A 45 4.29 3.74 -4.75
C ALA A 45 3.44 4.53 -3.74
N HIS A 46 4.04 5.45 -2.98
CA HIS A 46 3.33 6.30 -2.03
C HIS A 46 2.26 7.19 -2.69
N LEU A 47 2.40 7.53 -3.97
CA LEU A 47 1.40 8.32 -4.71
C LEU A 47 0.09 7.58 -4.95
N ALA A 48 0.12 6.25 -4.99
CA ALA A 48 -1.09 5.43 -5.08
C ALA A 48 -1.68 5.13 -3.70
N LEU A 49 -0.86 5.13 -2.65
CA LEU A 49 -1.30 4.88 -1.28
C LEU A 49 -1.96 6.11 -0.63
N ALA A 50 -1.42 7.31 -0.83
CA ALA A 50 -2.00 8.56 -0.33
C ALA A 50 -3.47 8.82 -0.75
N PRO A 51 -3.89 8.67 -2.02
CA PRO A 51 -5.29 8.86 -2.41
C PRO A 51 -6.20 7.78 -1.84
N THR A 52 -5.75 6.53 -1.69
CA THR A 52 -6.54 5.48 -1.01
C THR A 52 -6.80 5.86 0.44
N ALA A 53 -5.81 6.46 1.09
CA ALA A 53 -5.87 6.91 2.47
C ALA A 53 -6.86 8.09 2.63
N ILE A 54 -6.80 9.09 1.76
CA ILE A 54 -7.72 10.24 1.78
C ILE A 54 -9.17 9.82 1.44
N LEU A 55 -9.36 8.90 0.49
CA LEU A 55 -10.68 8.54 -0.02
C LEU A 55 -11.40 7.45 0.80
N PHE A 56 -10.65 6.50 1.35
CA PHE A 56 -11.21 5.33 2.05
C PHE A 56 -10.79 5.26 3.53
N GLY A 57 -9.92 6.16 3.96
CA GLY A 57 -9.45 6.33 5.33
C GLY A 57 -8.39 5.30 5.78
N PRO A 58 -8.00 5.36 7.07
CA PRO A 58 -6.77 4.73 7.57
C PRO A 58 -6.80 3.20 7.50
N VAL A 59 -7.97 2.58 7.68
CA VAL A 59 -8.09 1.10 7.68
C VAL A 59 -7.88 0.52 6.28
N ALA A 60 -8.44 1.16 5.25
CA ALA A 60 -8.31 0.72 3.87
C ALA A 60 -6.88 0.92 3.34
N ALA A 61 -6.25 2.04 3.70
CA ALA A 61 -4.86 2.31 3.34
C ALA A 61 -3.85 1.42 4.09
N GLY A 62 -4.11 1.10 5.37
CA GLY A 62 -3.33 0.13 6.11
C GLY A 62 -3.38 -1.27 5.51
N LEU A 63 -4.58 -1.73 5.12
CA LEU A 63 -4.74 -3.01 4.41
C LEU A 63 -4.05 -3.01 3.04
N GLN A 64 -4.21 -1.94 2.26
CA GLN A 64 -3.51 -1.79 0.98
C GLN A 64 -2.00 -1.84 1.17
N GLY A 65 -1.45 -1.10 2.14
CA GLY A 65 -0.02 -1.07 2.45
C GLY A 65 0.51 -2.45 2.82
N GLY A 66 -0.18 -3.17 3.72
CA GLY A 66 0.17 -4.54 4.09
C GLY A 66 0.09 -5.53 2.91
N LEU A 67 -0.95 -5.46 2.09
CA LEU A 67 -1.06 -6.30 0.89
C LEU A 67 0.02 -5.97 -0.13
N SER A 68 0.40 -4.70 -0.27
CA SER A 68 1.40 -4.27 -1.23
C SER A 68 2.79 -4.82 -0.91
N ASP A 69 3.10 -5.00 0.38
CA ASP A 69 4.35 -5.63 0.81
C ASP A 69 4.34 -7.15 0.53
N LEU A 70 3.24 -7.83 0.89
CA LEU A 70 3.03 -9.26 0.62
C LEU A 70 3.09 -9.61 -0.87
N LEU A 71 2.36 -8.85 -1.69
CA LEU A 71 2.33 -9.05 -3.13
C LEU A 71 3.64 -8.64 -3.79
N GLY A 72 4.31 -7.60 -3.28
CA GLY A 72 5.63 -7.18 -3.74
C GLY A 72 6.68 -8.27 -3.51
N PHE A 73 6.64 -8.89 -2.32
CA PHE A 73 7.47 -10.04 -1.98
C PHE A 73 7.21 -11.26 -2.89
N LEU A 74 5.94 -11.54 -3.21
CA LEU A 74 5.55 -12.61 -4.14
C LEU A 74 6.06 -12.36 -5.58
N LEU A 75 6.02 -11.11 -6.04
CA LEU A 75 6.45 -10.72 -7.40
C LEU A 75 7.97 -10.70 -7.56
N LYS A 76 8.69 -10.25 -6.53
CA LYS A 76 10.15 -10.26 -6.47
C LYS A 76 10.58 -10.79 -5.10
N PRO A 77 10.93 -12.08 -4.99
CA PRO A 77 11.46 -12.64 -3.74
C PRO A 77 12.89 -12.14 -3.51
N THR A 78 13.04 -10.88 -3.14
CA THR A 78 14.30 -10.31 -2.66
C THR A 78 14.47 -10.69 -1.19
N GLY A 79 14.95 -11.91 -0.94
CA GLY A 79 15.37 -12.38 0.39
C GLY A 79 14.26 -13.03 1.23
N PRO A 80 14.50 -13.29 2.53
CA PRO A 80 13.51 -13.84 3.46
C PRO A 80 12.43 -12.81 3.81
N TYR A 81 11.16 -13.23 3.75
CA TYR A 81 10.02 -12.40 4.16
C TYR A 81 10.12 -12.04 5.63
N PHE A 82 10.25 -10.75 5.93
CA PHE A 82 10.24 -10.25 7.29
C PHE A 82 8.88 -9.60 7.60
N PRO A 83 8.03 -10.21 8.45
CA PRO A 83 6.70 -9.68 8.74
C PRO A 83 6.72 -8.27 9.36
N GLY A 84 7.87 -7.81 9.88
CA GLY A 84 8.06 -6.44 10.33
C GLY A 84 8.00 -5.40 9.20
N PHE A 85 8.35 -5.75 7.96
CA PHE A 85 8.19 -4.84 6.81
C PHE A 85 6.71 -4.66 6.47
N THR A 86 5.93 -5.72 6.53
CA THR A 86 4.49 -5.69 6.30
C THR A 86 3.77 -4.87 7.36
N LEU A 87 4.16 -5.03 8.63
CA LEU A 87 3.63 -4.21 9.72
C LEU A 87 4.00 -2.74 9.54
N SER A 88 5.25 -2.46 9.13
CA SER A 88 5.70 -1.09 8.87
C SER A 88 4.96 -0.46 7.69
N ALA A 89 4.73 -1.20 6.61
CA ALA A 89 3.96 -0.75 5.45
C ALA A 89 2.48 -0.52 5.79
N ALA A 90 1.89 -1.39 6.61
CA ALA A 90 0.54 -1.21 7.11
C ALA A 90 0.42 0.03 8.01
N LEU A 91 1.38 0.24 8.93
CA LEU A 91 1.44 1.43 9.76
C LEU A 91 1.64 2.70 8.93
N LEU A 92 2.50 2.66 7.91
CA LEU A 92 2.68 3.78 6.98
C LEU A 92 1.34 4.10 6.28
N GLY A 93 0.62 3.06 5.84
CA GLY A 93 -0.71 3.18 5.27
C GLY A 93 -1.74 3.81 6.20
N VAL A 94 -1.71 3.44 7.48
CA VAL A 94 -2.56 4.01 8.52
C VAL A 94 -2.20 5.46 8.83
N VAL A 95 -0.91 5.82 8.82
CA VAL A 95 -0.44 7.20 9.08
C VAL A 95 -0.79 8.15 7.94
N TYR A 96 -0.83 7.64 6.70
CA TYR A 96 -1.23 8.42 5.54
C TYR A 96 -2.75 8.67 5.45
N GLY A 97 -3.58 7.91 6.17
CA GLY A 97 -5.05 7.95 6.07
C GLY A 97 -5.74 8.50 7.29
#